data_AF-A0A940IX29-F1
#
_entry.id   AF-A0A940IX29-F1
#
_cell.length_a   1.000
_cell.length_b   1.000
_cell.length_c   1.000
_cell.angle_alpha   90.00
_cell.angle_beta   90.00
_cell.angle_gamma   90.00
#
_symmetry.space_group_name_H-M   'P 1'
#
loop_
_entity.id
_entity.type
_entity.pdbx_description
1 polymer ?
#
loop_
_entity_poly.entity_id
_entity_poly.type
_entity_poly.pdbx_seq_one_letter_code
_entity_poly.pdbx_strand_id
1 'polypeptide(L)'
;MGLLRAAGGGSTRAIPLFGLFNKARRRTAAPPARGLFLVNVKVGRGSNTTMSSGLAGAYVSAYVTAADPDAATALAVTRLTARGFEFLATQGPVTRIELAEWTHHVVQCWPEFVDEFPAADELAAGLANDSVFFGPFVGYER
;
A
#
# COMPACT_ATOMS: atom_id res chain seq x y z
N MET A 1 50.84 75.41 -11.95
CA MET A 1 50.48 75.94 -13.28
C MET A 1 49.73 74.85 -14.02
N GLY A 2 48.40 75.00 -14.14
CA GLY A 2 47.46 74.31 -15.03
C GLY A 2 47.36 72.77 -14.93
N LEU A 3 46.22 72.11 -15.04
CA LEU A 3 44.77 72.39 -15.08
C LEU A 3 44.14 71.01 -15.39
N LEU A 4 42.87 70.83 -15.04
CA LEU A 4 41.96 69.77 -15.51
C LEU A 4 42.14 68.36 -14.89
N ARG A 5 41.08 67.60 -14.55
CA ARG A 5 39.62 67.77 -14.71
C ARG A 5 38.92 66.73 -13.82
N ALA A 6 37.68 67.05 -13.45
CA ALA A 6 36.74 66.24 -12.68
C ALA A 6 36.35 64.89 -13.31
N ALA A 7 35.98 63.94 -12.45
CA ALA A 7 34.87 62.97 -12.52
C ALA A 7 35.07 62.03 -11.30
N GLY A 8 34.14 61.82 -10.37
CA GLY A 8 32.76 61.39 -10.57
C GLY A 8 32.66 59.90 -10.17
N GLY A 9 31.70 59.55 -9.31
CA GLY A 9 31.27 58.16 -9.14
C GLY A 9 31.32 57.64 -7.71
N GLY A 10 30.17 57.69 -7.03
CA GLY A 10 29.99 57.20 -5.68
C GLY A 10 29.88 55.68 -5.55
N SER A 11 30.26 55.22 -4.35
CA SER A 11 29.60 54.22 -3.49
C SER A 11 28.57 53.30 -4.12
N THR A 12 28.79 51.98 -4.06
CA THR A 12 27.75 51.03 -3.62
C THR A 12 28.39 49.78 -3.00
N ARG A 13 27.98 49.48 -1.76
CA ARG A 13 28.26 48.27 -0.99
C ARG A 13 27.64 47.03 -1.65
N ALA A 14 28.30 45.87 -1.55
CA ALA A 14 27.68 44.53 -1.46
C ALA A 14 28.80 43.52 -1.12
N ILE A 15 28.64 42.37 -0.44
CA ILE A 15 27.54 41.41 -0.28
C ILE A 15 27.76 40.66 1.06
N PRO A 16 26.73 40.34 1.87
CA PRO A 16 26.89 39.53 3.09
C PRO A 16 27.16 38.03 2.80
N LEU A 17 28.07 37.45 3.60
CA LEU A 17 28.44 36.03 3.63
C LEU A 17 27.39 35.22 4.42
N PHE A 18 26.22 34.97 3.84
CA PHE A 18 25.32 33.90 4.30
C PHE A 18 24.50 33.37 3.13
N GLY A 19 24.91 32.22 2.61
CA GLY A 19 24.14 31.49 1.61
C GLY A 19 24.75 30.13 1.36
N LEU A 20 24.17 29.08 1.93
CA LEU A 20 24.03 27.76 1.31
C LEU A 20 23.08 26.88 2.16
N PHE A 21 21.87 27.39 2.44
CA PHE A 21 20.78 26.49 2.81
C PHE A 21 20.32 25.79 1.53
N ASN A 22 20.87 24.60 1.31
CA ASN A 22 20.43 23.66 0.31
C ASN A 22 18.98 23.27 0.65
N LYS A 23 18.03 23.99 0.07
CA LYS A 23 16.60 23.69 0.10
C LYS A 23 16.42 22.45 -0.77
N ALA A 24 16.80 21.29 -0.22
CA ALA A 24 16.40 20.01 -0.76
C ALA A 24 14.89 20.08 -0.89
N ARG A 25 14.41 20.17 -2.13
CA ARG A 25 13.00 19.93 -2.44
C ARG A 25 12.69 18.61 -1.75
N ARG A 26 11.93 18.65 -0.65
CA ARG A 26 11.01 17.55 -0.38
C ARG A 26 10.20 17.46 -1.66
N ARG A 27 10.60 16.57 -2.58
CA ARG A 27 9.66 15.98 -3.51
C ARG A 27 8.61 15.42 -2.56
N THR A 28 7.50 16.11 -2.45
CA THR A 28 6.26 15.46 -2.05
C THR A 28 6.15 14.34 -3.06
N ALA A 29 6.61 13.14 -2.66
CA ALA A 29 6.44 11.97 -3.50
C ALA A 29 4.94 11.94 -3.75
N ALA A 30 4.54 11.91 -5.03
CA ALA A 30 3.17 11.53 -5.33
C ALA A 30 2.89 10.26 -4.51
N PRO A 31 1.70 10.14 -3.89
CA PRO A 31 1.34 8.89 -3.23
C PRO A 31 1.69 7.75 -4.20
N PRO A 32 2.36 6.68 -3.73
CA PRO A 32 2.76 5.62 -4.63
C PRO A 32 1.53 5.23 -5.44
N ALA A 33 1.72 5.03 -6.75
CA ALA A 33 0.65 4.52 -7.59
C ALA A 33 0.01 3.33 -6.85
N ARG A 34 -1.33 3.29 -6.87
CA ARG A 34 -2.15 2.26 -6.24
C ARG A 34 -1.50 0.90 -6.47
N GLY A 35 -1.48 0.07 -5.44
CA GLY A 35 -0.73 -1.18 -5.42
C GLY A 35 -1.61 -2.37 -5.08
N LEU A 36 -1.11 -3.56 -5.40
CA LEU A 36 -1.64 -4.82 -4.91
C LEU A 36 -0.95 -5.16 -3.58
N PHE A 37 -1.74 -5.43 -2.56
CA PHE A 37 -1.26 -5.72 -1.21
C PHE A 37 -1.80 -7.07 -0.74
N LEU A 38 -0.95 -7.87 -0.12
CA LEU A 38 -1.32 -9.05 0.64
C LEU A 38 -1.45 -8.68 2.12
N VAL A 39 -2.67 -8.86 2.63
CA VAL A 39 -3.05 -8.68 4.03
C VAL A 39 -3.47 -10.04 4.58
N ASN A 40 -2.67 -10.62 5.46
CA ASN A 40 -3.07 -11.83 6.16
C ASN A 40 -3.89 -11.46 7.40
N VAL A 41 -5.08 -12.03 7.53
CA VAL A 41 -6.04 -11.71 8.58
C VAL A 41 -6.41 -12.99 9.32
N LYS A 42 -6.33 -12.93 10.65
CA LYS A 42 -6.94 -13.91 11.54
C LYS A 42 -8.35 -13.45 11.84
N VAL A 43 -9.31 -14.29 11.50
CA VAL A 43 -10.73 -14.07 11.77
C VAL A 43 -11.27 -15.14 12.71
N GLY A 44 -12.19 -14.74 13.59
CA GLY A 44 -13.06 -15.63 14.33
C GLY A 44 -14.33 -15.91 13.54
N ARG A 45 -15.06 -16.94 13.94
CA ARG A 45 -16.36 -17.29 13.32
C ARG A 45 -17.34 -16.10 13.33
N GLY A 46 -17.37 -15.30 14.38
CA GLY A 46 -18.31 -14.19 14.51
C GLY A 46 -19.77 -14.65 14.36
N SER A 47 -20.54 -13.93 13.54
CA SER A 47 -21.90 -14.27 13.14
C SER A 47 -21.97 -15.11 11.85
N ASN A 48 -20.82 -15.48 11.27
CA ASN A 48 -20.77 -16.28 10.06
C ASN A 48 -21.26 -17.72 10.34
N THR A 49 -22.32 -18.13 9.63
CA THR A 49 -22.93 -19.46 9.77
C THR A 49 -22.41 -20.47 8.74
N THR A 50 -21.61 -20.04 7.77
CA THR A 50 -20.99 -20.91 6.77
C THR A 50 -19.87 -21.76 7.36
N MET A 51 -19.22 -21.26 8.41
CA MET A 51 -18.16 -21.97 9.10
C MET A 51 -18.71 -23.08 10.00
N SER A 52 -18.16 -24.29 9.88
CA SER A 52 -18.55 -25.42 10.74
C SER A 52 -18.41 -25.06 12.23
N SER A 53 -19.34 -25.54 13.05
CA SER A 53 -19.41 -25.22 14.49
C SER A 53 -18.20 -25.71 15.29
N GLY A 54 -17.41 -26.64 14.74
CA GLY A 54 -16.15 -27.11 15.35
C GLY A 54 -14.97 -26.16 15.17
N LEU A 55 -15.05 -25.20 14.24
CA LEU A 55 -13.96 -24.26 13.96
C LEU A 55 -14.10 -23.00 14.82
N ALA A 56 -12.98 -22.58 15.41
CA ALA A 56 -12.89 -21.34 16.17
C ALA A 56 -12.75 -20.10 15.27
N GLY A 57 -12.13 -20.28 14.08
CA GLY A 57 -11.89 -19.20 13.13
C GLY A 57 -11.07 -19.67 11.93
N ALA A 58 -10.57 -18.72 11.14
CA ALA A 58 -9.69 -19.00 10.01
C ALA A 58 -8.57 -17.97 9.88
N TYR A 59 -7.52 -18.38 9.18
CA TYR A 59 -6.54 -17.49 8.58
C TYR A 59 -6.92 -17.26 7.12
N VAL A 60 -6.90 -15.99 6.71
CA VAL A 60 -7.32 -15.57 5.36
C VAL A 60 -6.26 -14.67 4.77
N SER A 61 -5.80 -15.02 3.56
CA SER A 61 -4.96 -14.15 2.75
C SER A 61 -5.84 -13.27 1.88
N ALA A 62 -5.91 -11.97 2.19
CA ALA A 62 -6.65 -10.99 1.41
C ALA A 62 -5.70 -10.24 0.48
N TYR A 63 -6.01 -10.27 -0.81
CA TYR A 63 -5.30 -9.57 -1.87
C TYR A 63 -6.11 -8.34 -2.26
N VAL A 64 -5.54 -7.15 -2.05
CA VAL A 64 -6.28 -5.90 -2.08
C VAL A 64 -5.59 -4.90 -2.99
N THR A 65 -6.33 -4.32 -3.93
CA THR A 65 -5.86 -3.13 -4.64
C THR A 65 -6.26 -1.88 -3.85
N ALA A 66 -5.28 -1.08 -3.45
CA ALA A 66 -5.50 0.12 -2.63
C ALA A 66 -4.44 1.20 -2.89
N ALA A 67 -4.66 2.38 -2.33
CA ALA A 67 -3.66 3.46 -2.38
C ALA A 67 -2.43 3.17 -1.52
N ASP A 68 -2.63 2.54 -0.36
CA ASP A 68 -1.59 2.30 0.64
C ASP A 68 -1.94 1.08 1.52
N PRO A 69 -0.97 0.58 2.33
CA PRO A 69 -1.18 -0.61 3.18
C PRO A 69 -2.28 -0.47 4.24
N ASP A 70 -2.50 0.75 4.76
CA ASP A 70 -3.51 0.99 5.80
C ASP A 70 -4.91 0.93 5.18
N ALA A 71 -5.08 1.56 4.01
CA ALA A 71 -6.29 1.46 3.21
C ALA A 71 -6.57 0.00 2.79
N ALA A 72 -5.54 -0.76 2.40
CA ALA A 72 -5.67 -2.17 2.07
C ALA A 72 -6.18 -3.00 3.26
N THR A 73 -5.62 -2.76 4.45
CA THR A 73 -6.02 -3.45 5.68
C THR A 73 -7.45 -3.11 6.06
N ALA A 74 -7.80 -1.82 6.07
CA ALA A 74 -9.15 -1.36 6.39
C ALA A 74 -10.19 -1.98 5.44
N LEU A 75 -9.88 -2.04 4.14
CA LEU A 75 -10.76 -2.61 3.14
C LEU A 75 -10.92 -4.13 3.30
N ALA A 76 -9.82 -4.87 3.54
CA ALA A 76 -9.86 -6.30 3.81
C ALA A 76 -10.74 -6.62 5.03
N VAL A 77 -10.53 -5.91 6.14
CA VAL A 77 -11.30 -6.08 7.37
C VAL A 77 -12.78 -5.78 7.12
N THR A 78 -13.09 -4.65 6.48
CA THR A 78 -14.47 -4.26 6.17
C THR A 78 -15.20 -5.34 5.36
N ARG A 79 -14.52 -5.92 4.36
CA ARG A 79 -15.10 -6.98 3.51
C ARG A 79 -15.28 -8.30 4.25
N LEU A 80 -14.38 -8.65 5.17
CA LEU A 80 -14.50 -9.84 6.02
C LEU A 80 -15.64 -9.69 7.04
N THR A 81 -15.72 -8.54 7.72
CA THR A 81 -16.77 -8.29 8.72
C THR A 81 -18.14 -8.19 8.08
N ALA A 82 -18.24 -7.65 6.85
CA ALA A 82 -19.49 -7.65 6.07
C ALA A 82 -19.99 -9.07 5.74
N ARG A 83 -19.10 -10.07 5.74
CA ARG A 83 -19.44 -11.50 5.58
C ARG A 83 -19.74 -12.19 6.93
N GLY A 84 -19.80 -11.44 8.03
CA GLY A 84 -20.12 -11.96 9.37
C GLY A 84 -18.92 -12.51 10.14
N PHE A 85 -17.71 -12.44 9.59
CA PHE A 85 -16.51 -12.84 10.34
C PHE A 85 -16.16 -11.80 11.41
N GLU A 86 -15.60 -12.27 12.52
CA GLU A 86 -15.03 -11.40 13.55
C GLU A 86 -13.56 -11.13 13.22
N PHE A 87 -13.17 -9.87 13.09
CA PHE A 87 -11.75 -9.54 12.96
C PHE A 87 -11.06 -9.72 14.31
N LEU A 88 -10.01 -10.56 14.36
CA LEU A 88 -9.23 -10.78 15.57
C LEU A 88 -7.88 -10.05 15.51
N ALA A 89 -7.14 -10.23 14.42
CA ALA A 89 -5.83 -9.59 14.23
C ALA A 89 -5.38 -9.66 12.77
N THR A 90 -4.52 -8.73 12.37
CA THR A 90 -3.64 -8.93 11.21
C THR A 90 -2.50 -9.89 11.59
N GLN A 91 -2.00 -10.65 10.61
CA GLN A 91 -0.94 -11.63 10.82
C GLN A 91 0.29 -11.22 10.01
N GLY A 92 1.30 -10.70 10.71
CA GLY A 92 2.53 -10.22 10.07
C GLY A 92 2.35 -8.91 9.29
N PRO A 93 3.39 -8.49 8.55
CA PRO A 93 3.38 -7.24 7.80
C PRO A 93 2.51 -7.33 6.55
N VAL A 94 1.87 -6.21 6.21
CA VAL A 94 1.21 -6.05 4.90
C VAL A 94 2.29 -5.98 3.83
N THR A 95 2.21 -6.88 2.85
CA THR A 95 3.23 -7.02 1.80
C THR A 95 2.70 -6.47 0.49
N ARG A 96 3.47 -5.62 -0.20
CA ARG A 96 3.13 -5.19 -1.56
C ARG A 96 3.60 -6.27 -2.55
N ILE A 97 2.73 -6.67 -3.46
CA ILE A 97 3.04 -7.62 -4.53
C ILE A 97 3.10 -6.83 -5.84
N GLU A 98 4.19 -6.98 -6.57
CA GLU A 98 4.28 -6.43 -7.92
C GLU A 98 3.42 -7.25 -8.88
N LEU A 99 2.65 -6.58 -9.73
CA LEU A 99 1.68 -7.26 -10.58
C LEU A 99 2.33 -8.27 -11.55
N ALA A 100 3.55 -7.98 -12.00
CA ALA A 100 4.35 -8.90 -12.83
C ALA A 100 4.68 -10.21 -12.12
N GLU A 101 4.77 -10.19 -10.78
CA GLU A 101 5.08 -11.36 -9.95
C GLU A 101 3.81 -12.10 -9.50
N TRP A 102 2.61 -11.60 -9.84
CA TRP A 102 1.34 -12.13 -9.36
C TRP A 102 1.18 -13.63 -9.64
N THR A 103 1.32 -14.02 -10.91
CA THR A 103 1.15 -15.42 -11.31
C THR A 103 2.13 -16.33 -10.59
N HIS A 104 3.39 -15.90 -10.45
CA HIS A 104 4.41 -16.65 -9.74
C HIS A 104 4.08 -16.77 -8.24
N HIS A 105 3.63 -15.68 -7.61
CA HIS A 105 3.18 -15.66 -6.22
C HIS A 105 2.05 -16.66 -5.97
N VAL A 106 1.02 -16.68 -6.84
CA VAL A 106 -0.11 -17.61 -6.70
C VAL A 106 0.35 -19.06 -6.86
N VAL A 107 1.16 -19.37 -7.87
CA VAL A 107 1.68 -20.74 -8.08
C VAL A 107 2.52 -21.21 -6.89
N GLN A 108 3.30 -20.31 -6.27
CA GLN A 108 4.13 -20.66 -5.11
C GLN A 108 3.32 -20.85 -3.82
N CYS A 109 2.33 -19.99 -3.57
CA CYS A 109 1.55 -20.05 -2.33
C CYS A 109 0.38 -21.04 -2.41
N TRP A 110 -0.26 -21.15 -3.58
CA TRP A 110 -1.53 -21.83 -3.79
C TRP A 110 -1.56 -22.61 -5.11
N PRO A 111 -0.64 -23.56 -5.34
CA PRO A 111 -0.53 -24.27 -6.62
C PRO A 111 -1.81 -25.02 -7.02
N GLU A 112 -2.59 -25.48 -6.04
CA GLU A 112 -3.84 -26.23 -6.26
C GLU A 112 -5.03 -25.32 -6.61
N PHE A 113 -4.92 -24.02 -6.37
CA PHE A 113 -6.02 -23.07 -6.52
C PHE A 113 -5.77 -22.03 -7.61
N VAL A 114 -4.72 -22.18 -8.42
CA VAL A 114 -4.28 -21.17 -9.42
C VAL A 114 -5.44 -20.69 -10.30
N ASP A 115 -6.31 -21.59 -10.74
CA ASP A 115 -7.45 -21.29 -11.61
C ASP A 115 -8.60 -20.57 -10.88
N GLU A 116 -8.60 -20.53 -9.55
CA GLU A 116 -9.57 -19.78 -8.74
C GLU A 116 -9.13 -18.33 -8.48
N PHE A 117 -7.86 -18.01 -8.76
CA PHE A 117 -7.33 -16.66 -8.60
C PHE A 117 -7.54 -15.81 -9.86
N PRO A 118 -7.74 -14.48 -9.71
CA PRO A 118 -7.90 -13.58 -10.84
C PRO A 118 -6.64 -13.55 -11.71
N ALA A 119 -6.82 -13.32 -13.01
CA ALA A 119 -5.70 -13.08 -13.91
C ALA A 119 -5.03 -11.72 -13.63
N ALA A 120 -3.76 -11.57 -14.04
CA ALA A 120 -3.03 -10.30 -13.84
C ALA A 120 -3.73 -9.10 -14.50
N ASP A 121 -4.39 -9.27 -15.65
CA ASP A 121 -5.14 -8.21 -16.33
C ASP A 121 -6.38 -7.76 -15.55
N GLU A 122 -7.05 -8.68 -14.85
CA GLU A 122 -8.20 -8.37 -13.99
C GLU A 122 -7.76 -7.58 -12.76
N LEU A 123 -6.61 -7.94 -12.18
CA LEU A 123 -5.98 -7.17 -11.13
C LEU A 123 -5.48 -5.81 -11.62
N ALA A 124 -5.00 -5.70 -12.86
CA ALA A 124 -4.61 -4.43 -13.47
C ALA A 124 -5.81 -3.47 -13.57
N ALA A 125 -6.96 -3.96 -14.05
CA ALA A 125 -8.22 -3.22 -14.02
C ALA A 125 -8.64 -2.89 -12.57
N GLY A 126 -8.38 -3.82 -11.65
CA GLY A 126 -8.52 -3.64 -10.23
C GLY A 126 -7.65 -2.53 -9.65
N LEU A 127 -6.48 -2.19 -10.20
CA LEU A 127 -5.64 -1.09 -9.70
C LEU A 127 -6.26 0.29 -9.97
N ALA A 128 -7.10 0.41 -10.99
CA ALA A 128 -7.86 1.64 -11.26
C ALA A 128 -8.96 1.89 -10.22
N ASN A 129 -9.40 0.84 -9.50
CA ASN A 129 -10.48 0.87 -8.51
C ASN A 129 -10.02 0.25 -7.18
N ASP A 130 -10.88 0.20 -6.16
CA ASP A 130 -10.62 -0.61 -4.96
C ASP A 130 -11.23 -2.00 -5.15
N SER A 131 -10.40 -3.05 -5.12
CA SER A 131 -10.86 -4.45 -5.21
C SER A 131 -10.25 -5.30 -4.11
N VAL A 132 -10.98 -6.34 -3.70
CA VAL A 132 -10.52 -7.33 -2.71
C VAL A 132 -10.83 -8.71 -3.24
N PHE A 133 -9.80 -9.54 -3.27
CA PHE A 133 -9.90 -10.97 -3.52
C PHE A 133 -9.41 -11.73 -2.27
N PHE A 134 -10.06 -12.84 -1.95
CA PHE A 134 -9.67 -13.67 -0.81
C PHE A 134 -9.15 -14.99 -1.33
N GLY A 135 -7.95 -15.36 -0.89
CA GLY A 135 -7.46 -16.71 -1.04
C GLY A 135 -8.22 -17.70 -0.13
N PRO A 136 -7.77 -18.97 -0.11
CA PRO A 136 -8.37 -20.02 0.71
C PRO A 136 -8.49 -19.63 2.19
N PHE A 137 -9.60 -20.04 2.81
CA PHE A 137 -9.84 -19.84 4.23
C PHE A 137 -9.33 -21.05 5.00
N VAL A 138 -8.22 -20.88 5.72
CA VAL A 138 -7.60 -21.97 6.49
C VAL A 138 -8.18 -21.97 7.90
N GLY A 139 -9.16 -22.84 8.13
CA GLY A 139 -9.82 -22.99 9.43
C GLY A 139 -8.87 -23.50 10.53
N TYR A 140 -9.11 -23.07 11.76
CA TYR A 140 -8.45 -23.62 12.95
C TYR A 140 -9.48 -23.98 14.03
N GLU A 141 -9.16 -25.02 14.79
CA GLU A 141 -9.96 -25.49 15.92
C GLU A 141 -9.56 -24.78 17.22
N ARG A 142 -10.37 -24.99 18.26
CA ARG A 142 -10.20 -24.35 19.57
C ARG A 142 -9.17 -25.06 20.44
#